data_AF-A0A3Q3VS63-F1
#
_entry.id   AF-A0A3Q3VS63-F1
#
_cell.length_a   1.000
_cell.length_b   1.000
_cell.length_c   1.000
_cell.angle_alpha   90.00
_cell.angle_beta   90.00
_cell.angle_gamma   90.00
#
_symmetry.space_group_name_H-M   'P 1'
#
loop_
_entity.id
_entity.type
_entity.pdbx_description
1 polymer ?
#
loop_
_entity_poly.entity_id
_entity_poly.type
_entity_poly.pdbx_seq_one_letter_code
_entity_poly.pdbx_strand_id
1 'polypeptide(L)'
;MLFALALKVWVDGVLRVVCGLSPSTSCKDVVIALAQAIGQTGRYILTMKLQGTDRQLVADDCPLQLLVQLGQLSAEVQFVLQRTRPSLSEGPTTATRPRSSEPHEHREPNGALETARRRQNKAELMLRGHWEEQLQAAMDRERDIHRHLQQMQVSLDEHSYQIGELHARSAHLERDVKIRGHSQSRRAASPQQDEVLRPLQQELQHRLQQAEELNATLSQTRRELRAAEERLQDRWEMVEELNKELRQRKLQQFIQQSGSNPHADQTAPQSAAEVYLGNAGIVDQEQPGRCTSSA
;
A
#
# COMPACT_ATOMS: atom_id res chain seq x y z
N MET A 1 -25.11 -25.49 8.93
CA MET A 1 -26.49 -25.20 9.39
C MET A 1 -27.24 -24.62 8.20
N LEU A 2 -28.16 -25.38 7.60
CA LEU A 2 -28.97 -24.89 6.49
C LEU A 2 -29.89 -23.78 7.00
N PHE A 3 -29.77 -22.57 6.41
CA PHE A 3 -30.72 -21.48 6.63
C PHE A 3 -32.09 -21.92 6.09
N ALA A 4 -32.96 -22.44 6.95
CA ALA A 4 -34.33 -22.73 6.59
C ALA A 4 -35.10 -21.41 6.50
N LEU A 5 -35.41 -20.96 5.28
CA LEU A 5 -36.25 -19.78 5.08
C LEU A 5 -37.70 -20.13 5.44
N ALA A 6 -38.46 -19.10 5.80
CA ALA A 6 -39.85 -19.23 6.17
C ALA A 6 -40.72 -18.18 5.50
N LEU A 7 -41.93 -18.59 5.08
CA LEU A 7 -42.92 -17.74 4.43
C LEU A 7 -44.16 -17.60 5.32
N LYS A 8 -44.61 -16.36 5.52
CA LYS A 8 -45.84 -16.02 6.25
C LYS A 8 -47.02 -15.99 5.27
N VAL A 9 -48.01 -16.85 5.47
CA VAL A 9 -49.17 -17.00 4.58
C VAL A 9 -50.46 -17.02 5.39
N TRP A 10 -51.42 -16.18 5.01
CA TRP A 10 -52.78 -16.18 5.56
C TRP A 10 -53.64 -17.25 4.88
N VAL A 11 -54.25 -18.12 5.66
CA VAL A 11 -55.17 -19.17 5.19
C VAL A 11 -56.47 -19.07 5.99
N ASP A 12 -57.59 -18.82 5.31
CA ASP A 12 -58.91 -18.66 5.94
C ASP A 12 -58.91 -17.66 7.13
N GLY A 13 -58.15 -16.57 7.00
CA GLY A 13 -58.04 -15.54 8.04
C GLY A 13 -57.08 -15.88 9.19
N VAL A 14 -56.37 -17.00 9.13
CA VAL A 14 -55.36 -17.40 10.12
C VAL A 14 -53.96 -17.33 9.51
N LEU A 15 -53.03 -16.66 10.19
CA LEU A 15 -51.63 -16.60 9.77
C LEU A 15 -50.91 -17.92 10.05
N ARG A 16 -50.30 -18.50 9.02
CA ARG A 16 -49.48 -19.71 9.08
C ARG A 16 -48.06 -19.42 8.58
N VAL A 17 -47.09 -20.21 9.04
CA VAL A 17 -45.69 -20.10 8.63
C VAL A 17 -45.27 -21.41 7.96
N VAL A 18 -44.79 -21.32 6.73
CA VAL A 18 -44.20 -22.44 5.99
C VAL A 18 -42.69 -22.34 6.13
N CYS A 19 -42.07 -23.28 6.84
CA CYS A 19 -40.62 -23.33 7.07
C CYS A 19 -39.93 -24.36 6.17
N GLY A 20 -38.62 -24.22 5.99
CA GLY A 20 -37.81 -25.17 5.21
C GLY A 20 -37.83 -24.89 3.70
N LEU A 21 -38.13 -23.65 3.32
CA LEU A 21 -38.20 -23.23 1.93
C LEU A 21 -36.82 -22.79 1.42
N SER A 22 -36.61 -22.94 0.11
CA SER A 22 -35.47 -22.38 -0.64
C SER A 22 -35.93 -21.21 -1.53
N PRO A 23 -35.01 -20.33 -1.99
CA PRO A 23 -35.35 -19.29 -2.96
C PRO A 23 -35.95 -19.83 -4.27
N SER A 24 -35.63 -21.07 -4.62
CA SER A 24 -36.13 -21.79 -5.80
C SER A 24 -37.40 -22.62 -5.56
N THR A 25 -37.99 -22.58 -4.35
CA THR A 25 -39.20 -23.34 -4.08
C THR A 25 -40.38 -22.72 -4.83
N SER A 26 -41.08 -23.53 -5.62
CA SER A 26 -42.19 -23.07 -6.46
C SER A 26 -43.44 -22.76 -5.64
N CYS A 27 -44.30 -21.88 -6.16
CA CYS A 27 -45.60 -21.54 -5.61
C CYS A 27 -46.46 -22.80 -5.49
N LYS A 28 -46.41 -23.68 -6.48
CA LYS A 28 -47.08 -24.98 -6.46
C LYS A 28 -46.67 -25.80 -5.23
N ASP A 29 -45.38 -25.92 -4.93
CA ASP A 29 -44.90 -26.71 -3.80
C ASP A 29 -45.33 -26.11 -2.47
N VAL A 30 -45.30 -24.78 -2.34
CA VAL A 30 -45.81 -24.05 -1.17
C VAL A 30 -47.31 -24.30 -0.97
N VAL A 31 -48.09 -24.22 -2.05
CA VAL A 31 -49.53 -24.46 -2.03
C VAL A 31 -49.84 -25.91 -1.65
N ILE A 32 -49.11 -26.88 -2.20
CA ILE A 32 -49.25 -28.31 -1.87
C ILE A 32 -48.94 -28.54 -0.39
N ALA A 33 -47.83 -28.02 0.11
CA ALA A 33 -47.44 -28.17 1.50
C ALA A 33 -48.48 -27.58 2.46
N LEU A 34 -49.00 -26.39 2.14
CA LEU A 34 -50.08 -25.76 2.91
C LEU A 34 -51.37 -26.58 2.85
N ALA A 35 -51.78 -27.05 1.68
CA ALA A 35 -52.99 -27.86 1.48
C ALA A 35 -52.93 -29.20 2.25
N GLN A 36 -51.77 -29.85 2.23
CA GLN A 36 -51.52 -31.08 3.00
C GLN A 36 -51.56 -30.82 4.51
N ALA A 37 -50.94 -29.73 4.97
CA ALA A 37 -50.92 -29.37 6.39
C ALA A 37 -52.31 -29.00 6.95
N ILE A 38 -53.19 -28.41 6.12
CA ILE A 38 -54.59 -28.14 6.51
C ILE A 38 -55.52 -29.34 6.31
N GLY A 39 -55.05 -30.43 5.70
CA GLY A 39 -55.84 -31.64 5.43
C GLY A 39 -56.96 -31.43 4.40
N GLN A 40 -56.88 -30.39 3.57
CA GLN A 40 -57.89 -30.09 2.55
C GLN A 40 -57.24 -30.14 1.17
N THR A 41 -57.82 -30.96 0.29
CA THR A 41 -57.40 -31.06 -1.10
C THR A 41 -58.34 -30.27 -2.00
N GLY A 42 -57.79 -29.62 -3.02
CA GLY A 42 -58.56 -28.75 -3.91
C GLY A 42 -57.69 -27.87 -4.77
N ARG A 43 -58.33 -26.99 -5.54
CA ARG A 43 -57.65 -25.93 -6.29
C ARG A 43 -57.47 -24.74 -5.37
N TYR A 44 -56.26 -24.23 -5.29
CA TYR A 44 -55.90 -23.09 -4.47
C TYR A 44 -55.20 -22.06 -5.34
N ILE A 45 -55.35 -20.80 -4.96
CA ILE A 45 -54.67 -19.67 -5.55
C ILE A 45 -53.90 -18.99 -4.42
N LEU A 46 -52.60 -18.77 -4.64
CA LEU A 46 -51.77 -17.98 -3.75
C LEU A 46 -51.67 -16.56 -4.31
N THR A 47 -52.15 -15.59 -3.53
CA THR A 47 -52.16 -14.18 -3.91
C THR A 47 -51.16 -13.41 -3.06
N MET A 48 -50.31 -12.63 -3.70
CA MET A 48 -49.41 -11.67 -3.09
C MET A 48 -50.09 -10.30 -3.08
N LYS A 49 -50.26 -9.68 -1.90
CA LYS A 49 -50.83 -8.35 -1.73
C LYS A 49 -49.73 -7.36 -1.34
N LEU A 50 -49.65 -6.23 -2.04
CA LEU A 50 -48.71 -5.13 -1.77
C LEU A 50 -49.42 -3.79 -1.96
N GLN A 51 -49.55 -2.99 -0.89
CA GLN A 51 -50.12 -1.63 -0.90
C GLN A 51 -51.40 -1.45 -1.75
N GLY A 52 -52.34 -2.41 -1.69
CA GLY A 52 -53.60 -2.38 -2.44
C GLY A 52 -53.55 -2.97 -3.86
N THR A 53 -52.38 -3.48 -4.27
CA THR A 53 -52.22 -4.30 -5.49
C THR A 53 -52.19 -5.77 -5.12
N ASP A 54 -53.09 -6.55 -5.70
CA ASP A 54 -53.18 -7.99 -5.52
C ASP A 54 -52.66 -8.70 -6.79
N ARG A 55 -51.61 -9.51 -6.66
CA ARG A 55 -51.04 -10.33 -7.74
C ARG A 55 -51.25 -11.82 -7.43
N GLN A 56 -51.94 -12.52 -8.32
CA GLN A 56 -52.01 -13.98 -8.26
C GLN A 56 -50.69 -14.58 -8.75
N LEU A 57 -50.17 -15.56 -8.02
CA LEU A 57 -48.94 -16.27 -8.38
C LEU A 57 -49.27 -17.47 -9.26
N VAL A 58 -48.48 -17.66 -10.31
CA VAL A 58 -48.54 -18.84 -11.17
C VAL A 58 -47.82 -20.01 -10.48
N ALA A 59 -48.10 -21.25 -10.90
CA ALA A 59 -47.53 -22.46 -10.30
C ALA A 59 -46.00 -22.45 -10.22
N ASP A 60 -45.34 -21.95 -11.26
CA ASP A 60 -43.87 -21.93 -11.38
C ASP A 60 -43.20 -20.69 -10.75
N ASP A 61 -43.99 -19.71 -10.27
CA ASP A 61 -43.45 -18.55 -9.57
C ASP A 61 -42.77 -18.98 -8.27
N CYS A 62 -41.67 -18.32 -7.89
CA CYS A 62 -40.96 -18.60 -6.64
C CYS A 62 -41.26 -17.49 -5.62
N PRO A 63 -42.16 -17.70 -4.62
CA PRO A 63 -42.60 -16.63 -3.72
C PRO A 63 -41.45 -16.00 -2.93
N LEU A 64 -40.47 -16.79 -2.48
CA LEU A 64 -39.29 -16.24 -1.80
C LEU A 64 -38.40 -15.41 -2.72
N GLN A 65 -38.22 -15.82 -3.97
CA GLN A 65 -37.50 -15.02 -4.96
C GLN A 65 -38.20 -13.68 -5.22
N LEU A 66 -39.54 -13.68 -5.24
CA LEU A 66 -40.33 -12.46 -5.36
C LEU A 66 -40.15 -11.52 -4.16
N LEU A 67 -40.10 -12.03 -2.92
CA LEU A 67 -39.75 -11.18 -1.75
C LEU A 67 -38.36 -10.55 -1.92
N VAL A 68 -37.37 -11.33 -2.36
CA VAL A 68 -36.00 -10.84 -2.55
C VAL A 68 -35.96 -9.74 -3.62
N GLN A 69 -36.69 -9.91 -4.72
CA GLN A 69 -36.80 -8.91 -5.78
C GLN A 69 -37.48 -7.61 -5.32
N LEU A 70 -38.43 -7.70 -4.39
CA LEU A 70 -39.13 -6.54 -3.83
C LEU A 70 -38.28 -5.77 -2.79
N GLY A 71 -37.17 -6.34 -2.31
CA GLY A 71 -36.20 -5.66 -1.46
C GLY A 71 -36.84 -5.05 -0.21
N GLN A 72 -36.81 -3.71 -0.10
CA GLN A 72 -37.34 -2.96 1.05
C GLN A 72 -38.87 -3.06 1.18
N LEU A 73 -39.60 -3.30 0.09
CA LEU A 73 -41.05 -3.46 0.10
C LEU A 73 -41.51 -4.82 0.63
N SER A 74 -40.58 -5.78 0.80
CA SER A 74 -40.88 -7.14 1.26
C SER A 74 -41.55 -7.20 2.64
N ALA A 75 -41.31 -6.19 3.50
CA ALA A 75 -41.91 -6.12 4.84
C ALA A 75 -43.42 -5.87 4.82
N GLU A 76 -43.95 -5.29 3.74
CA GLU A 76 -45.37 -4.93 3.59
C GLU A 76 -46.16 -5.97 2.79
N VAL A 77 -45.48 -6.97 2.23
CA VAL A 77 -46.10 -8.01 1.42
C VAL A 77 -46.87 -8.99 2.29
N GLN A 78 -48.10 -9.30 1.87
CA GLN A 78 -48.91 -10.34 2.49
C GLN A 78 -49.23 -11.43 1.47
N PHE A 79 -48.98 -12.69 1.83
CA PHE A 79 -49.43 -13.84 1.04
C PHE A 79 -50.74 -14.35 1.61
N VAL A 80 -51.70 -14.61 0.72
CA VAL A 80 -53.03 -15.12 1.08
C VAL A 80 -53.33 -16.33 0.22
N LEU A 81 -53.58 -17.47 0.85
CA LEU A 81 -54.03 -18.68 0.19
C LEU A 81 -55.55 -18.71 0.17
N GLN A 82 -56.14 -18.82 -1.02
CA GLN A 82 -57.59 -18.90 -1.20
C GLN A 82 -57.95 -20.19 -1.94
N ARG A 83 -58.91 -20.94 -1.39
CA ARG A 83 -59.46 -22.11 -2.07
C ARG A 83 -60.42 -21.66 -3.17
N THR A 84 -60.20 -22.10 -4.39
CA THR A 84 -61.15 -21.92 -5.48
C THR A 84 -62.33 -22.85 -5.23
N ARG A 85 -63.52 -22.30 -4.99
CA ARG A 85 -64.74 -23.12 -4.90
C ARG A 85 -64.95 -23.82 -6.25
N PRO A 86 -65.21 -25.13 -6.29
CA PRO A 86 -65.62 -25.78 -7.52
C PRO A 86 -67.01 -25.26 -7.91
N SER A 87 -67.16 -24.67 -9.08
CA SER A 87 -68.45 -24.62 -9.75
C SER A 87 -68.85 -26.06 -10.06
N LEU A 88 -69.81 -26.61 -9.32
CA LEU A 88 -70.51 -27.85 -9.67
C LEU A 88 -71.20 -27.62 -11.02
N SER A 89 -70.66 -28.16 -12.10
CA SER A 89 -71.33 -28.25 -13.40
C SER A 89 -70.92 -29.54 -14.08
N GLU A 90 -71.52 -30.65 -13.63
CA GLU A 90 -71.68 -31.85 -14.45
C GLU A 90 -73.16 -32.23 -14.45
N GLY A 91 -73.76 -32.19 -15.64
CA GLY A 91 -75.13 -32.60 -15.91
C GLY A 91 -75.49 -32.33 -17.37
N PRO A 92 -75.50 -33.36 -18.25
CA PRO A 92 -75.95 -33.22 -19.62
C PRO A 92 -77.39 -33.73 -19.77
N THR A 93 -78.37 -32.83 -19.88
CA THR A 93 -79.71 -33.20 -20.37
C THR A 93 -80.40 -32.05 -21.12
N THR A 94 -80.47 -32.23 -22.44
CA THR A 94 -81.64 -32.01 -23.33
C THR A 94 -82.42 -30.69 -23.31
N ALA A 95 -82.33 -30.02 -24.48
CA ALA A 95 -83.37 -29.30 -25.22
C ALA A 95 -84.64 -28.84 -24.47
N THR A 96 -84.95 -27.53 -24.57
CA THR A 96 -86.12 -27.00 -25.29
C THR A 96 -86.19 -25.47 -25.10
N ARG A 97 -86.03 -24.73 -26.22
CA ARG A 97 -86.55 -23.36 -26.35
C ARG A 97 -88.07 -23.45 -26.52
N PRO A 98 -88.83 -22.44 -26.09
CA PRO A 98 -89.51 -21.65 -27.10
C PRO A 98 -89.31 -20.14 -26.90
N ARG A 99 -89.31 -19.44 -28.03
CA ARG A 99 -89.29 -17.98 -28.15
C ARG A 99 -90.67 -17.41 -27.83
N SER A 100 -90.69 -16.21 -27.25
CA SER A 100 -91.73 -15.22 -27.48
C SER A 100 -91.12 -13.81 -27.48
N SER A 101 -91.30 -13.15 -28.63
CA SER A 101 -91.42 -11.70 -28.94
C SER A 101 -91.74 -10.79 -27.74
N GLU A 102 -91.37 -9.51 -27.61
CA GLU A 102 -90.77 -8.47 -28.46
C GLU A 102 -90.35 -7.28 -27.51
N PRO A 103 -89.83 -6.12 -27.99
CA PRO A 103 -88.79 -5.32 -27.31
C PRO A 103 -89.32 -4.28 -26.31
N HIS A 104 -88.65 -4.17 -25.15
CA HIS A 104 -88.72 -3.00 -24.28
C HIS A 104 -87.31 -2.47 -24.01
N GLU A 105 -87.13 -1.19 -24.33
CA GLU A 105 -85.92 -0.40 -24.14
C GLU A 105 -85.45 -0.43 -22.67
N HIS A 106 -84.48 -1.29 -22.39
CA HIS A 106 -83.63 -1.16 -21.23
C HIS A 106 -82.37 -0.42 -21.67
N ARG A 107 -82.36 0.89 -21.44
CA ARG A 107 -81.15 1.72 -21.50
C ARG A 107 -80.23 1.31 -20.35
N GLU A 108 -79.42 0.30 -20.61
CA GLU A 108 -78.40 -0.26 -19.72
C GLU A 108 -77.35 0.81 -19.29
N PRO A 109 -76.76 0.69 -18.10
CA PRO A 109 -75.70 1.56 -17.60
C PRO A 109 -74.32 1.21 -18.21
N ASN A 110 -74.23 1.04 -19.53
CA ASN A 110 -73.00 0.63 -20.22
C ASN A 110 -71.83 1.63 -20.08
N GLY A 111 -72.12 2.92 -19.89
CA GLY A 111 -71.07 3.94 -19.76
C GLY A 111 -70.20 3.80 -18.50
N ALA A 112 -70.74 3.28 -17.40
CA ALA A 112 -69.97 3.09 -16.17
C ALA A 112 -68.95 1.95 -16.32
N LEU A 113 -69.36 0.85 -16.96
CA LEU A 113 -68.50 -0.30 -17.22
C LEU A 113 -67.39 0.03 -18.24
N GLU A 114 -67.74 0.77 -19.30
CA GLU A 114 -66.76 1.22 -20.29
C GLU A 114 -65.73 2.20 -19.71
N THR A 115 -66.14 3.14 -18.85
CA THR A 115 -65.21 4.06 -18.19
C THR A 115 -64.32 3.34 -17.18
N ALA A 116 -64.83 2.36 -16.44
CA ALA A 116 -64.02 1.49 -15.59
C ALA A 116 -62.98 0.69 -16.40
N ARG A 117 -63.41 0.09 -17.52
CA ARG A 117 -62.53 -0.65 -18.42
C ARG A 117 -61.47 0.25 -19.07
N ARG A 118 -61.80 1.49 -19.44
CA ARG A 118 -60.81 2.47 -19.93
C ARG A 118 -59.77 2.83 -18.87
N ARG A 119 -60.19 2.98 -17.60
CA ARG A 119 -59.26 3.21 -16.48
C ARG A 119 -58.35 2.01 -16.25
N GLN A 120 -58.90 0.80 -16.30
CA GLN A 120 -58.13 -0.44 -16.19
C GLN A 120 -57.11 -0.58 -17.33
N ASN A 121 -57.53 -0.42 -18.59
CA ASN A 121 -56.63 -0.46 -19.74
C ASN A 121 -55.54 0.62 -19.64
N LYS A 122 -55.86 1.81 -19.15
CA LYS A 122 -54.88 2.88 -18.93
C LYS A 122 -53.86 2.47 -17.85
N ALA A 123 -54.31 1.87 -16.76
CA ALA A 123 -53.43 1.37 -15.70
C ALA A 123 -52.54 0.22 -16.20
N GLU A 124 -53.09 -0.71 -16.99
CA GLU A 124 -52.33 -1.81 -17.60
C GLU A 124 -51.28 -1.31 -18.60
N LEU A 125 -51.58 -0.26 -19.38
CA LEU A 125 -50.59 0.36 -20.27
C LEU A 125 -49.46 1.05 -19.52
N MET A 126 -49.76 1.75 -18.42
CA MET A 126 -48.72 2.32 -17.55
C MET A 126 -47.87 1.22 -16.90
N LEU A 127 -48.51 0.12 -16.48
CA LEU A 127 -47.83 -1.05 -15.96
C LEU A 127 -46.95 -1.70 -17.05
N ARG A 128 -47.41 -1.77 -18.29
CA ARG A 128 -46.59 -2.27 -19.39
C ARG A 128 -45.38 -1.38 -19.65
N GLY A 129 -45.55 -0.05 -19.65
CA GLY A 129 -44.48 0.91 -19.87
C GLY A 129 -43.36 0.82 -18.83
N HIS A 130 -43.68 0.79 -17.53
CA HIS A 130 -42.61 0.69 -16.52
C HIS A 130 -41.87 -0.65 -16.57
N TRP A 131 -42.52 -1.76 -16.95
CA TRP A 131 -41.84 -3.05 -17.14
C TRP A 131 -40.92 -3.02 -18.35
N GLU A 132 -41.32 -2.34 -19.44
CA GLU A 132 -40.45 -2.11 -20.60
C GLU A 132 -39.23 -1.27 -20.21
N GLU A 133 -39.42 -0.21 -19.43
CA GLU A 133 -38.32 0.61 -18.89
C GLU A 133 -37.40 -0.19 -17.96
N GLN A 134 -37.97 -1.02 -17.07
CA GLN A 134 -37.18 -1.87 -16.17
C GLN A 134 -36.40 -2.94 -16.93
N LEU A 135 -37.00 -3.55 -17.95
CA LEU A 135 -36.33 -4.51 -18.81
C LEU A 135 -35.18 -3.84 -19.56
N GLN A 136 -35.40 -2.65 -20.12
CA GLN A 136 -34.36 -1.89 -20.79
C GLN A 136 -33.22 -1.53 -19.83
N ALA A 137 -33.54 -1.05 -18.62
CA ALA A 137 -32.55 -0.75 -17.60
C ALA A 137 -31.78 -2.00 -17.16
N ALA A 138 -32.42 -3.17 -17.10
CA ALA A 138 -31.75 -4.43 -16.80
C ALA A 138 -30.78 -4.83 -17.93
N MET A 139 -31.20 -4.70 -19.20
CA MET A 139 -30.36 -4.94 -20.37
C MET A 139 -29.15 -3.99 -20.42
N ASP A 140 -29.34 -2.72 -20.06
CA ASP A 140 -28.25 -1.75 -20.00
C ASP A 140 -27.26 -2.08 -18.90
N ARG A 141 -27.74 -2.43 -17.69
CA ARG A 141 -26.86 -2.94 -16.61
C ARG A 141 -26.10 -4.19 -17.03
N GLU A 142 -26.74 -5.11 -17.74
CA GLU A 142 -26.09 -6.30 -18.26
C GLU A 142 -24.98 -5.93 -19.25
N ARG A 143 -25.24 -5.02 -20.19
CA ARG A 143 -24.20 -4.51 -21.12
C ARG A 143 -23.05 -3.86 -20.36
N ASP A 144 -23.32 -3.10 -19.32
CA ASP A 144 -22.30 -2.45 -18.49
C ASP A 144 -21.41 -3.47 -17.78
N ILE A 145 -22.02 -4.52 -17.22
CA ILE A 145 -21.30 -5.64 -16.61
C ILE A 145 -20.43 -6.33 -17.66
N HIS A 146 -20.96 -6.61 -18.86
CA HIS A 146 -20.16 -7.21 -19.93
C HIS A 146 -18.99 -6.33 -20.35
N ARG A 147 -19.19 -5.01 -20.48
CA ARG A 147 -18.11 -4.06 -20.76
C ARG A 147 -17.05 -4.07 -19.66
N HIS A 148 -17.47 -4.08 -18.40
CA HIS A 148 -16.55 -4.14 -17.26
C HIS A 148 -15.75 -5.45 -17.23
N LEU A 149 -16.41 -6.58 -17.49
CA LEU A 149 -15.74 -7.88 -17.58
C LEU A 149 -14.73 -7.91 -18.72
N GLN A 150 -15.06 -7.37 -19.89
CA GLN A 150 -14.13 -7.26 -21.01
C GLN A 150 -12.93 -6.37 -20.67
N GLN A 151 -13.16 -5.25 -19.98
CA GLN A 151 -12.07 -4.40 -19.49
C GLN A 151 -11.17 -5.14 -18.49
N MET A 152 -11.77 -5.88 -17.56
CA MET A 152 -11.03 -6.71 -16.60
C MET A 152 -10.20 -7.79 -17.31
N GLN A 153 -10.76 -8.44 -18.33
CA GLN A 153 -10.06 -9.43 -19.15
C GLN A 153 -8.84 -8.80 -19.85
N VAL A 154 -9.01 -7.66 -20.53
CA VAL A 154 -7.91 -6.95 -21.18
C VAL A 154 -6.84 -6.52 -20.17
N SER A 155 -7.23 -6.02 -18.99
CA SER A 155 -6.25 -5.67 -17.94
C SER A 155 -5.51 -6.89 -17.39
N LEU A 156 -6.18 -8.04 -17.29
CA LEU A 156 -5.56 -9.28 -16.83
C LEU A 156 -4.55 -9.79 -17.86
N ASP A 157 -4.88 -9.69 -19.16
CA ASP A 157 -3.96 -10.05 -20.24
C ASP A 157 -2.72 -9.15 -20.24
N GLU A 158 -2.89 -7.83 -20.02
CA GLU A 158 -1.80 -6.87 -19.87
C GLU A 158 -0.89 -7.22 -18.68
N HIS A 159 -1.47 -7.50 -17.51
CA HIS A 159 -0.69 -7.94 -16.35
C HIS A 159 0.00 -9.28 -16.57
N SER A 160 -0.67 -10.23 -17.24
CA SER A 160 -0.09 -11.54 -17.58
C SER A 160 1.11 -11.37 -18.51
N TYR A 161 1.03 -10.46 -19.47
CA TYR A 161 2.14 -10.10 -20.35
C TYR A 161 3.31 -9.48 -19.56
N GLN A 162 3.04 -8.50 -18.69
CA GLN A 162 4.06 -7.88 -17.83
C GLN A 162 4.77 -8.90 -16.94
N ILE A 163 4.02 -9.83 -16.36
CA ILE A 163 4.57 -10.93 -15.57
C ILE A 163 5.46 -11.81 -16.45
N GLY A 164 5.00 -12.20 -17.64
CA GLY A 164 5.79 -13.00 -18.58
C GLY A 164 7.11 -12.31 -18.99
N GLU A 165 7.06 -11.00 -19.23
CA GLU A 165 8.25 -10.21 -19.56
C GLU A 165 9.25 -10.15 -18.38
N LEU A 166 8.75 -9.91 -17.16
CA LEU A 166 9.59 -9.93 -15.96
C LEU A 166 10.21 -11.31 -15.72
N HIS A 167 9.46 -12.39 -15.95
CA HIS A 167 10.00 -13.75 -15.88
C HIS A 167 11.09 -14.00 -16.93
N ALA A 168 10.90 -13.55 -18.17
CA ALA A 168 11.91 -13.69 -19.22
C ALA A 168 13.20 -12.90 -18.90
N ARG A 169 13.05 -11.66 -18.38
CA ARG A 169 14.17 -10.82 -17.92
C ARG A 169 14.90 -11.48 -16.74
N SER A 170 14.18 -12.00 -15.75
CA SER A 170 14.75 -12.71 -14.60
C SER A 170 15.51 -13.96 -15.05
N ALA A 171 14.91 -14.80 -15.89
CA ALA A 171 15.58 -15.99 -16.42
C ALA A 171 16.85 -15.65 -17.24
N HIS A 172 16.87 -14.50 -17.93
CA HIS A 172 18.07 -14.03 -18.62
C HIS A 172 19.17 -13.62 -17.65
N LEU A 173 18.84 -12.82 -16.64
CA LEU A 173 19.80 -12.42 -15.61
C LEU A 173 20.34 -13.63 -14.85
N GLU A 174 19.50 -14.61 -14.52
CA GLU A 174 19.94 -15.86 -13.88
C GLU A 174 20.93 -16.64 -14.76
N ARG A 175 20.64 -16.76 -16.07
CA ARG A 175 21.57 -17.37 -17.03
C ARG A 175 22.90 -16.61 -17.07
N ASP A 176 22.86 -15.30 -17.11
CA ASP A 176 24.06 -14.45 -17.17
C ASP A 176 24.89 -14.54 -15.88
N VAL A 177 24.24 -14.52 -14.71
CA VAL A 177 24.89 -14.74 -13.41
C VAL A 177 25.51 -16.12 -13.37
N LYS A 178 24.82 -17.15 -13.87
CA LYS A 178 25.35 -18.51 -13.94
C LYS A 178 26.58 -18.55 -14.86
N ILE A 179 26.53 -18.01 -16.07
CA ILE A 179 27.67 -17.96 -17.00
C ILE A 179 28.86 -17.18 -16.39
N ARG A 180 28.58 -16.05 -15.75
CA ARG A 180 29.59 -15.24 -15.05
C ARG A 180 30.20 -16.01 -13.88
N GLY A 181 29.39 -16.71 -13.11
CA GLY A 181 29.83 -17.57 -12.00
C GLY A 181 30.70 -18.74 -12.48
N HIS A 182 30.35 -19.39 -13.59
CA HIS A 182 31.20 -20.44 -14.19
C HIS A 182 32.51 -19.87 -14.72
N SER A 183 32.47 -18.71 -15.38
CA SER A 183 33.67 -18.02 -15.87
C SER A 183 34.59 -17.60 -14.73
N GLN A 184 34.04 -17.02 -13.66
CA GLN A 184 34.79 -16.61 -12.46
C GLN A 184 35.30 -17.81 -11.66
N SER A 185 34.53 -18.89 -11.53
CA SER A 185 34.96 -20.12 -10.88
C SER A 185 36.06 -20.83 -11.67
N ARG A 186 35.99 -20.87 -13.01
CA ARG A 186 37.09 -21.37 -13.86
C ARG A 186 38.34 -20.49 -13.78
N ARG A 187 38.19 -19.18 -13.61
CA ARG A 187 39.31 -18.24 -13.43
C ARG A 187 39.91 -18.35 -12.03
N ALA A 188 39.09 -18.46 -10.98
CA ALA A 188 39.52 -18.66 -9.60
C ALA A 188 40.17 -20.03 -9.37
N ALA A 189 39.78 -21.05 -10.15
CA ALA A 189 40.45 -22.36 -10.16
C ALA A 189 41.77 -22.36 -10.94
N SER A 190 42.15 -21.26 -11.60
CA SER A 190 43.45 -21.13 -12.27
C SER A 190 44.52 -20.64 -11.28
N PRO A 191 45.62 -21.38 -11.07
CA PRO A 191 46.73 -20.97 -10.18
C PRO A 191 47.35 -19.61 -10.54
N GLN A 192 47.13 -19.15 -11.77
CA GLN A 192 47.69 -17.91 -12.31
C GLN A 192 47.10 -16.64 -11.67
N GLN A 193 45.86 -16.66 -11.17
CA GLN A 193 45.31 -15.50 -10.45
C GLN A 193 45.94 -15.36 -9.06
N ASP A 194 46.14 -16.47 -8.34
CA ASP A 194 46.85 -16.48 -7.06
C ASP A 194 48.34 -16.13 -7.21
N GLU A 195 48.95 -16.48 -8.34
CA GLU A 195 50.33 -16.12 -8.66
C GLU A 195 50.51 -14.63 -8.96
N VAL A 196 49.51 -13.97 -9.57
CA VAL A 196 49.51 -12.51 -9.81
C VAL A 196 49.08 -11.72 -8.56
N LEU A 197 48.20 -12.28 -7.72
CA LEU A 197 47.76 -11.61 -6.48
C LEU A 197 48.83 -11.65 -5.37
N ARG A 198 49.64 -12.72 -5.29
CA ARG A 198 50.72 -12.84 -4.30
C ARG A 198 51.73 -11.69 -4.29
N PRO A 199 52.34 -11.27 -5.41
CA PRO A 199 53.30 -10.15 -5.39
C PRO A 199 52.63 -8.83 -5.00
N LEU A 200 51.37 -8.61 -5.39
CA LEU A 200 50.61 -7.43 -4.99
C LEU A 200 50.29 -7.43 -3.49
N GLN A 201 49.97 -8.58 -2.90
CA GLN A 201 49.78 -8.75 -1.46
C GLN A 201 51.09 -8.53 -0.69
N GLN A 202 52.20 -9.05 -1.20
CA GLN A 202 53.54 -8.85 -0.63
C GLN A 202 53.97 -7.38 -0.68
N GLU A 203 53.76 -6.71 -1.81
CA GLU A 203 54.04 -5.27 -1.94
C GLU A 203 53.18 -4.46 -0.97
N LEU A 204 51.89 -4.78 -0.82
CA LEU A 204 51.04 -4.12 0.16
C LEU A 204 51.53 -4.32 1.59
N GLN A 205 51.93 -5.54 1.96
CA GLN A 205 52.49 -5.83 3.28
C GLN A 205 53.81 -5.07 3.52
N HIS A 206 54.69 -5.03 2.53
CA HIS A 206 55.92 -4.25 2.58
C HIS A 206 55.62 -2.76 2.75
N ARG A 207 54.63 -2.21 2.03
CA ARG A 207 54.21 -0.80 2.18
C ARG A 207 53.63 -0.49 3.56
N LEU A 208 52.89 -1.43 4.15
CA LEU A 208 52.38 -1.28 5.51
C LEU A 208 53.51 -1.28 6.54
N GLN A 209 54.44 -2.22 6.44
CA GLN A 209 55.63 -2.27 7.31
C GLN A 209 56.47 -1.00 7.19
N GLN A 210 56.70 -0.53 5.96
CA GLN A 210 57.41 0.72 5.70
C GLN A 210 56.67 1.92 6.34
N ALA A 211 55.34 1.96 6.28
CA ALA A 211 54.56 3.02 6.93
C ALA A 211 54.68 2.97 8.45
N GLU A 212 54.71 1.78 9.05
CA GLU A 212 54.92 1.59 10.50
C GLU A 212 56.32 2.06 10.92
N GLU A 213 57.36 1.72 10.17
CA GLU A 213 58.74 2.19 10.40
C GLU A 213 58.84 3.72 10.29
N LEU A 214 58.23 4.31 9.25
CA LEU A 214 58.17 5.76 9.10
C LEU A 214 57.39 6.43 10.24
N ASN A 215 56.30 5.82 10.69
CA ASN A 215 55.55 6.34 11.84
C ASN A 215 56.36 6.24 13.14
N ALA A 216 57.11 5.15 13.33
CA ALA A 216 58.01 4.99 14.48
C ALA A 216 59.12 6.06 14.48
N THR A 217 59.76 6.30 13.33
CA THR A 217 60.78 7.35 13.18
C THR A 217 60.20 8.76 13.39
N LEU A 218 59.02 9.07 12.83
CA LEU A 218 58.32 10.34 13.11
C LEU A 218 57.96 10.51 14.59
N SER A 219 57.57 9.43 15.27
CA SER A 219 57.29 9.47 16.71
C SER A 219 58.56 9.76 17.53
N GLN A 220 59.70 9.24 17.08
CA GLN A 220 61.01 9.43 17.70
C GLN A 220 61.48 10.87 17.53
N THR A 221 61.47 11.38 16.30
CA THR A 221 61.86 12.77 16.03
C THR A 221 60.94 13.77 16.72
N ARG A 222 59.63 13.47 16.83
CA ARG A 222 58.69 14.30 17.62
C ARG A 222 59.03 14.31 19.11
N ARG A 223 59.48 13.18 19.68
CA ARG A 223 59.93 13.12 21.08
C ARG A 223 61.23 13.90 21.29
N GLU A 224 62.16 13.79 20.37
CA GLU A 224 63.42 14.55 20.39
C GLU A 224 63.18 16.06 20.27
N LEU A 225 62.26 16.47 19.39
CA LEU A 225 61.86 17.87 19.25
C LEU A 225 61.25 18.41 20.55
N ARG A 226 60.32 17.68 21.17
CA ARG A 226 59.74 18.08 22.46
C ARG A 226 60.80 18.24 23.56
N ALA A 227 61.74 17.30 23.65
CA ALA A 227 62.83 17.39 24.60
C ALA A 227 63.75 18.60 24.31
N ALA A 228 63.95 18.95 23.04
CA ALA A 228 64.70 20.15 22.67
C ALA A 228 63.93 21.45 22.99
N GLU A 229 62.61 21.47 22.78
CA GLU A 229 61.72 22.58 23.17
C GLU A 229 61.74 22.81 24.69
N GLU A 230 61.61 21.75 25.49
CA GLU A 230 61.72 21.81 26.96
C GLU A 230 63.08 22.39 27.39
N ARG A 231 64.19 21.93 26.80
CA ARG A 231 65.52 22.49 27.09
C ARG A 231 65.64 23.96 26.72
N LEU A 232 64.99 24.40 25.65
CA LEU A 232 64.96 25.82 25.27
C LEU A 232 64.13 26.63 26.25
N GLN A 233 63.01 26.09 26.74
CA GLN A 233 62.19 26.70 27.78
C GLN A 233 62.98 26.87 29.08
N ASP A 234 63.63 25.81 29.56
CA ASP A 234 64.49 25.86 30.76
C ASP A 234 65.59 26.92 30.63
N ARG A 235 66.23 26.99 29.45
CA ARG A 235 67.25 28.01 29.16
C ARG A 235 66.66 29.42 29.14
N TRP A 236 65.45 29.59 28.63
CA TRP A 236 64.78 30.89 28.60
C TRP A 236 64.41 31.37 30.01
N GLU A 237 63.88 30.48 30.86
CA GLU A 237 63.60 30.77 32.26
C GLU A 237 64.87 31.15 33.03
N MET A 238 65.98 30.44 32.80
CA MET A 238 67.28 30.81 33.36
C MET A 238 67.74 32.20 32.91
N VAL A 239 67.56 32.53 31.62
CA VAL A 239 67.89 33.87 31.11
C VAL A 239 66.99 34.95 31.72
N GLU A 240 65.70 34.69 31.91
CA GLU A 240 64.80 35.60 32.60
C GLU A 240 65.23 35.83 34.05
N GLU A 241 65.59 34.78 34.78
CA GLU A 241 66.09 34.87 36.16
C GLU A 241 67.36 35.71 36.24
N LEU A 242 68.34 35.44 35.37
CA LEU A 242 69.55 36.25 35.26
C LEU A 242 69.23 37.71 34.87
N ASN A 243 68.22 37.97 34.04
CA ASN A 243 67.79 39.33 33.72
C ASN A 243 67.18 40.04 34.94
N LYS A 244 66.37 39.34 35.73
CA LYS A 244 65.83 39.84 37.01
C LYS A 244 66.96 40.17 37.98
N GLU A 245 67.94 39.27 38.15
CA GLU A 245 69.12 39.51 38.99
C GLU A 245 69.95 40.72 38.51
N LEU A 246 70.17 40.84 37.20
CA LEU A 246 70.90 41.96 36.62
C LEU A 246 70.18 43.28 36.87
N ARG A 247 68.84 43.33 36.70
CA ARG A 247 68.04 44.51 37.02
C ARG A 247 68.11 44.85 38.50
N GLN A 248 68.05 43.85 39.38
CA GLN A 248 68.17 44.04 40.82
C GLN A 248 69.54 44.63 41.19
N ARG A 249 70.64 44.09 40.65
CA ARG A 249 71.99 44.64 40.88
C ARG A 249 72.14 46.05 40.33
N LYS A 250 71.62 46.34 39.11
CA LYS A 250 71.62 47.70 38.54
C LYS A 250 70.84 48.69 39.41
N LEU A 251 69.69 48.29 39.93
CA LEU A 251 68.91 49.11 40.85
C LEU A 251 69.66 49.38 42.16
N GLN A 252 70.30 48.35 42.74
CA GLN A 252 71.15 48.51 43.93
C GLN A 252 72.30 49.48 43.68
N GLN A 253 72.98 49.38 42.52
CA GLN A 253 74.03 50.32 42.13
C GLN A 253 73.50 51.75 41.98
N PHE A 254 72.32 51.94 41.37
CA PHE A 254 71.69 53.25 41.24
C PHE A 254 71.36 53.87 42.61
N ILE A 255 70.83 53.08 43.55
CA ILE A 255 70.56 53.54 44.92
C ILE A 255 71.86 53.90 45.63
N GLN A 256 72.92 53.09 45.50
CA GLN A 256 74.23 53.38 46.08
C GLN A 256 74.83 54.68 45.50
N GLN A 257 74.75 54.88 44.19
CA GLN A 257 75.20 56.10 43.50
C GLN A 257 74.35 57.33 43.86
N SER A 258 73.05 57.17 44.12
CA SER A 258 72.17 58.27 44.55
C SER A 258 72.30 58.60 46.04
N GLY A 259 72.75 57.63 46.86
CA GLY A 259 73.09 57.82 48.28
C GLY A 259 74.53 58.29 48.52
N SER A 260 75.38 58.33 47.50
CA SER A 260 76.74 58.87 47.56
C SER A 260 76.78 60.25 46.90
N ASN A 261 76.77 61.26 47.76
CA ASN A 261 77.05 62.66 47.43
C ASN A 261 78.42 62.77 46.73
N PRO A 262 78.59 63.55 45.65
CA PRO A 262 79.86 63.65 44.94
C PRO A 262 80.82 64.57 45.69
N HIS A 263 81.46 64.07 46.75
CA HIS A 263 82.71 64.66 47.25
C HIS A 263 83.50 63.70 48.15
N ALA A 264 84.34 62.88 47.53
CA ALA A 264 85.66 62.44 48.01
C ALA A 264 86.16 61.37 47.01
N ASP A 265 86.97 61.73 46.03
CA ASP A 265 88.43 61.80 46.07
C ASP A 265 89.06 60.51 45.53
N GLN A 266 89.91 60.72 44.51
CA GLN A 266 91.00 59.91 43.97
C GLN A 266 91.06 58.40 44.30
N THR A 267 91.18 57.56 43.27
CA THR A 267 92.40 56.81 42.87
C THR A 267 92.04 55.86 41.71
N ALA A 268 92.77 55.93 40.60
CA ALA A 268 92.70 54.98 39.48
C ALA A 268 93.49 53.68 39.82
N PRO A 269 93.79 52.71 38.91
CA PRO A 269 93.29 52.46 37.54
C PRO A 269 93.08 50.93 37.23
N GLN A 270 92.83 50.60 35.95
CA GLN A 270 93.12 49.31 35.25
C GLN A 270 92.13 48.14 35.53
N SER A 271 91.83 47.20 34.63
CA SER A 271 92.50 46.64 33.45
C SER A 271 91.40 45.95 32.62
N ALA A 272 91.15 46.27 31.35
CA ALA A 272 91.81 45.70 30.17
C ALA A 272 91.87 44.15 30.13
N ALA A 273 91.08 43.58 29.22
CA ALA A 273 91.32 42.37 28.41
C ALA A 273 90.00 42.16 27.61
N GLU A 274 89.84 42.68 26.39
CA GLU A 274 90.39 42.09 25.15
C GLU A 274 90.51 40.57 25.24
N VAL A 275 89.79 39.85 24.37
CA VAL A 275 90.40 38.96 23.36
C VAL A 275 89.30 38.41 22.44
N TYR A 276 89.42 38.82 21.17
CA TYR A 276 89.26 38.10 19.91
C TYR A 276 88.12 37.07 19.74
N LEU A 277 87.20 37.27 18.78
CA LEU A 277 87.34 37.10 17.31
C LEU A 277 87.63 35.66 16.86
N GLY A 278 86.87 35.24 15.85
CA GLY A 278 87.13 34.04 15.03
C GLY A 278 85.81 33.33 14.68
N ASN A 279 84.96 33.87 13.81
CA ASN A 279 85.04 33.76 12.33
C ASN A 279 85.41 32.37 11.81
N ALA A 280 84.44 31.75 11.11
CA ALA A 280 84.54 30.94 9.88
C ALA A 280 83.27 30.07 9.81
N GLY A 281 82.51 29.98 8.73
CA GLY A 281 82.72 30.33 7.34
C GLY A 281 81.96 29.32 6.48
N ILE A 282 81.39 29.83 5.38
CA ILE A 282 81.27 29.17 4.06
C ILE A 282 80.13 28.14 3.91
N VAL A 283 79.06 28.47 3.16
CA VAL A 283 78.75 28.18 1.72
C VAL A 283 78.65 26.65 1.51
N ASP A 284 77.51 26.05 1.13
CA ASP A 284 76.98 26.09 -0.23
C ASP A 284 75.46 25.91 -0.36
N GLN A 285 74.98 26.57 -1.40
CA GLN A 285 73.64 26.59 -1.95
C GLN A 285 73.71 25.85 -3.28
N GLU A 286 73.05 24.70 -3.44
CA GLU A 286 72.66 24.24 -4.78
C GLU A 286 71.45 23.29 -4.76
N GLN A 287 70.74 23.32 -5.88
CA GLN A 287 69.30 23.15 -6.10
C GLN A 287 68.81 21.70 -6.31
N PRO A 288 67.48 21.47 -6.35
CA PRO A 288 66.89 20.15 -6.47
C PRO A 288 66.92 19.61 -7.90
N GLY A 289 67.42 18.37 -8.05
CA GLY A 289 67.38 17.60 -9.29
C GLY A 289 65.96 17.14 -9.62
N ARG A 290 65.38 17.76 -10.65
CA ARG A 290 64.21 17.30 -11.39
C ARG A 290 64.68 16.27 -12.44
N CYS A 291 64.25 15.02 -12.35
CA CYS A 291 64.37 14.06 -13.46
C CYS A 291 62.99 13.82 -14.10
N THR A 292 62.99 13.99 -15.40
CA THR A 292 61.91 13.81 -16.37
C THR A 292 61.72 12.34 -16.75
N SER A 293 60.49 12.04 -17.15
CA SER A 293 59.98 10.85 -17.84
C SER A 293 60.92 10.12 -18.82
N SER A 294 60.81 8.79 -18.88
CA SER A 294 60.46 8.06 -20.12
C SER A 294 60.21 6.57 -19.89
N ALA A 295 59.24 6.05 -20.65
CA ALA A 295 58.84 4.66 -20.92
C ALA A 295 58.10 3.89 -19.81
#